data_AF-A0A1C3XJZ8-F1
#
_entry.id   AF-A0A1C3XJZ8-F1
#
_cell.length_a   1.000
_cell.length_b   1.000
_cell.length_c   1.000
_cell.angle_alpha   90.00
_cell.angle_beta   90.00
_cell.angle_gamma   90.00
#
_symmetry.space_group_name_H-M   'P 1'
#
loop_
_entity.id
_entity.type
_entity.pdbx_description
1 polymer ?
#
loop_
_entity_poly.entity_id
_entity_poly.type
_entity_poly.pdbx_seq_one_letter_code
_entity_poly.pdbx_strand_id
1 'polypeptide(L)'
;MSADNQLRPPASPPTGNPFTSGAKEVQIQQKTVKTRTTPRELMDSNAGEVGAGVIHVVEGVDEEHFVKALTDGVRAAFDLGDTGYEVFKVALVEYQQAKISDGNCDSLTLFYSDDKLNGKKTEMNETQFQGGLKELLSKGVLSQKAPDQYWLNQALFFNGSGVILIKEYRLLPANLRNV
;
A
#
# COMPACT_ATOMS: atom_id res chain seq x y z
N MET A 1 8.92 4.61 -44.20
CA MET A 1 10.24 5.25 -43.98
C MET A 1 10.28 5.68 -42.52
N SER A 2 10.96 4.90 -41.67
CA SER A 2 11.04 5.13 -40.22
C SER A 2 11.97 6.29 -39.94
N ALA A 3 11.52 7.28 -39.17
CA ALA A 3 12.37 8.34 -38.68
C ALA A 3 13.25 7.79 -37.54
N ASP A 4 14.55 7.74 -37.83
CA ASP A 4 15.65 7.49 -36.90
C ASP A 4 15.50 8.32 -35.61
N ASN A 5 15.12 7.67 -34.50
CA ASN A 5 15.24 8.24 -33.16
C ASN A 5 16.68 8.08 -32.67
N GLN A 6 17.61 8.78 -33.32
CA GLN A 6 19.02 8.80 -32.95
C GLN A 6 19.17 9.75 -31.75
N LEU A 7 19.31 9.20 -30.54
CA LEU A 7 19.74 9.95 -29.37
C LEU A 7 21.12 10.55 -29.64
N ARG A 8 21.17 11.85 -29.94
CA ARG A 8 22.42 12.59 -30.06
C ARG A 8 22.95 12.91 -28.65
N PRO A 9 24.16 12.48 -28.27
CA PRO A 9 24.77 12.91 -27.01
C PRO A 9 24.97 14.43 -27.00
N PRO A 10 24.81 15.11 -25.86
CA PRO A 10 25.10 16.53 -25.75
C PRO A 10 26.58 16.79 -26.08
N ALA A 11 26.86 17.94 -26.71
CA ALA A 11 28.18 18.29 -27.25
C ALA A 11 29.31 18.40 -26.19
N SER A 12 28.95 18.42 -24.90
CA SER A 12 29.90 18.31 -23.79
C SER A 12 29.27 17.47 -22.66
N PRO A 13 29.98 16.47 -22.11
CA PRO A 13 29.53 15.78 -20.90
C PRO A 13 29.55 16.76 -19.71
N PRO A 14 28.56 16.70 -18.80
CA PRO A 14 28.52 17.57 -17.63
C PRO A 14 29.72 17.29 -16.71
N THR A 15 30.44 18.34 -16.31
CA THR A 15 31.67 18.28 -15.48
C THR A 15 31.43 17.86 -14.02
N GLY A 16 30.18 17.62 -13.63
CA GLY A 16 29.77 17.17 -12.31
C GLY A 16 28.41 16.49 -12.35
N ASN A 17 28.05 15.76 -11.29
CA ASN A 17 26.79 15.02 -11.22
C ASN A 17 25.59 15.99 -11.32
N PRO A 18 24.78 15.95 -12.40
CA PRO A 18 23.67 16.89 -12.60
C PRO A 18 22.48 16.65 -11.65
N PHE A 19 22.57 15.66 -10.77
CA PHE A 19 21.59 15.30 -9.75
C PHE A 19 21.97 15.80 -8.34
N THR A 20 23.05 16.58 -8.18
CA THR A 20 23.51 17.04 -6.85
C THR A 20 22.79 18.29 -6.33
N SER A 21 21.99 18.96 -7.15
CA SER A 21 21.37 20.25 -6.80
C SER A 21 19.84 20.16 -6.80
N GLY A 22 19.26 20.15 -5.59
CA GLY A 22 17.84 20.45 -5.34
C GLY A 22 16.81 19.49 -5.97
N ALA A 23 15.61 19.49 -5.42
CA ALA A 23 14.49 18.66 -5.90
C ALA A 23 14.29 18.82 -7.42
N LYS A 24 14.23 17.71 -8.16
CA LYS A 24 13.79 17.70 -9.56
C LYS A 24 12.39 17.10 -9.66
N GLU A 25 11.47 17.84 -10.27
CA GLU A 25 10.13 17.37 -10.60
C GLU A 25 10.09 16.92 -12.06
N VAL A 26 9.68 15.67 -12.29
CA VAL A 26 9.43 15.14 -13.65
C VAL A 26 7.95 14.84 -13.76
N GLN A 27 7.26 15.55 -14.65
CA GLN A 27 5.85 15.31 -14.97
C GLN A 27 5.75 14.44 -16.22
N ILE A 28 5.15 13.27 -16.09
CA ILE A 28 4.91 12.34 -17.19
C ILE A 28 3.40 12.12 -17.25
N GLN A 29 2.69 12.90 -18.07
CA GLN A 29 1.25 12.98 -18.39
C GLN A 29 0.12 12.48 -17.44
N GLN A 30 0.32 11.60 -16.47
CA GLN A 30 -0.59 11.30 -15.33
C GLN A 30 0.17 10.91 -14.04
N LYS A 31 1.50 11.00 -14.06
CA LYS A 31 2.43 10.51 -13.05
C LYS A 31 3.41 11.62 -12.72
N THR A 32 3.41 12.07 -11.47
CA THR A 32 4.39 13.00 -10.94
C THR A 32 5.41 12.23 -10.13
N VAL A 33 6.67 12.24 -10.56
CA VAL A 33 7.77 11.62 -9.80
C VAL A 33 8.61 12.73 -9.17
N LYS A 34 8.59 12.81 -7.84
CA LYS A 34 9.42 13.72 -7.05
C LYS A 34 10.62 12.95 -6.54
N THR A 35 11.82 13.37 -6.89
CA THR A 35 13.08 12.79 -6.36
C THR A 35 13.76 13.82 -5.46
N ARG A 36 13.98 13.51 -4.18
CA ARG A 36 14.60 14.42 -3.19
C ARG A 36 15.68 13.70 -2.37
N THR A 37 16.70 14.45 -1.95
CA THR A 37 17.88 13.95 -1.19
C THR A 37 17.66 13.87 0.33
N THR A 38 16.54 14.41 0.84
CA THR A 38 16.20 14.40 2.26
C THR A 38 14.72 14.06 2.46
N PRO A 39 14.37 13.00 3.22
CA PRO A 39 12.99 12.60 3.53
C PRO A 39 12.26 13.53 4.51
N ARG A 40 12.96 14.55 5.02
CA ARG A 40 12.67 15.24 6.29
C ARG A 40 11.42 16.12 6.32
N GLU A 41 10.68 16.24 5.21
CA GLU A 41 9.45 17.05 5.13
C GLU A 41 8.17 16.23 4.99
N LEU A 42 8.24 14.89 4.99
CA LEU A 42 7.03 14.06 4.79
C LEU A 42 6.38 13.54 6.07
N MET A 43 7.04 13.46 7.25
CA MET A 43 6.37 12.93 8.46
C MET A 43 6.75 13.43 9.86
N ASP A 44 7.93 13.99 10.20
CA ASP A 44 8.13 14.71 11.48
C ASP A 44 9.51 15.36 11.68
N SER A 45 9.56 16.39 12.54
CA SER A 45 10.68 17.37 12.70
C SER A 45 11.88 16.93 13.57
N ASN A 46 11.96 15.66 14.00
CA ASN A 46 12.97 15.22 14.99
C ASN A 46 13.97 14.14 14.54
N ALA A 47 13.89 13.64 13.31
CA ALA A 47 14.84 12.61 12.85
C ALA A 47 16.14 13.26 12.39
N GLY A 48 17.24 13.03 13.11
CA GLY A 48 18.62 13.40 12.76
C GLY A 48 18.99 13.11 11.29
N GLU A 49 19.90 13.91 10.74
CA GLU A 49 20.31 13.92 9.33
C GLU A 49 20.69 12.52 8.81
N VAL A 50 19.78 11.90 8.06
CA VAL A 50 20.11 10.80 7.16
C VAL A 50 19.45 11.11 5.81
N GLY A 51 20.27 11.47 4.83
CA GLY A 51 19.83 11.77 3.47
C GLY A 51 19.39 10.52 2.74
N ALA A 52 18.17 10.05 3.01
CA ALA A 52 17.55 9.03 2.17
C ALA A 52 17.00 9.68 0.90
N GLY A 53 17.34 9.11 -0.26
CA GLY A 53 16.71 9.48 -1.52
C GLY A 53 15.25 9.05 -1.50
N VAL A 54 14.31 9.99 -1.53
CA VAL A 54 12.86 9.70 -1.61
C VAL A 54 12.41 9.88 -3.05
N ILE A 55 11.88 8.80 -3.63
CA ILE A 55 11.12 8.85 -4.88
C ILE A 55 9.64 8.79 -4.49
N HIS A 56 8.97 9.93 -4.51
CA HIS A 56 7.52 10.01 -4.27
C HIS A 56 6.80 10.09 -5.61
N VAL A 57 6.04 9.05 -5.92
CA VAL A 57 5.25 8.95 -7.14
C VAL A 57 3.79 9.22 -6.80
N VAL A 58 3.20 10.23 -7.43
CA VAL A 58 1.75 10.49 -7.38
C VAL A 58 1.19 10.15 -8.75
N GLU A 59 0.31 9.17 -8.80
CA GLU A 59 -0.33 8.69 -10.03
C GLU A 59 -1.85 8.74 -9.83
N GLY A 60 -2.54 9.39 -10.75
CA GLY A 60 -4.00 9.32 -10.80
C GLY A 60 -4.41 7.99 -11.44
N VAL A 61 -5.07 7.13 -10.68
CA VAL A 61 -5.52 5.81 -11.13
C VAL A 61 -7.05 5.69 -11.02
N ASP A 62 -7.64 4.78 -11.78
CA ASP A 62 -9.05 4.42 -11.60
C ASP A 62 -9.27 3.63 -10.29
N GLU A 63 -10.54 3.37 -9.96
CA GLU A 63 -10.94 2.68 -8.72
C GLU A 63 -10.40 1.25 -8.65
N GLU A 64 -10.38 0.51 -9.76
CA GLU A 64 -9.91 -0.87 -9.80
C GLU A 64 -8.40 -0.95 -9.50
N HIS A 65 -7.61 -0.09 -10.16
CA HIS A 65 -6.18 0.02 -9.91
C HIS A 65 -5.89 0.52 -8.49
N PHE A 66 -6.71 1.43 -7.95
CA PHE A 66 -6.59 1.89 -6.56
C PHE A 66 -6.80 0.74 -5.56
N VAL A 67 -7.90 0.00 -5.69
CA VAL A 67 -8.22 -1.14 -4.81
C VAL A 67 -7.14 -2.21 -4.91
N LYS A 68 -6.64 -2.49 -6.11
CA LYS A 68 -5.54 -3.43 -6.30
C LYS A 68 -4.26 -2.96 -5.62
N ALA A 69 -3.85 -1.70 -5.82
CA ALA A 69 -2.64 -1.16 -5.20
C ALA A 69 -2.73 -1.16 -3.66
N LEU A 70 -3.90 -0.80 -3.11
CA LEU A 70 -4.16 -0.86 -1.67
C LEU A 70 -4.04 -2.28 -1.14
N THR A 71 -4.73 -3.23 -1.75
CA THR A 71 -4.75 -4.62 -1.30
C THR A 71 -3.38 -5.28 -1.41
N ASP A 72 -2.66 -5.07 -2.51
CA ASP A 72 -1.29 -5.56 -2.68
C ASP A 72 -0.31 -4.91 -1.68
N GLY A 73 -0.51 -3.61 -1.40
CA GLY A 73 0.25 -2.87 -0.41
C GLY A 73 0.09 -3.40 1.01
N VAL A 74 -1.16 -3.61 1.44
CA VAL A 74 -1.47 -4.18 2.76
C VAL A 74 -0.95 -5.61 2.85
N ARG A 75 -1.14 -6.42 1.81
CA ARG A 75 -0.58 -7.77 1.73
C ARG A 75 0.93 -7.77 1.98
N ALA A 76 1.66 -6.89 1.30
CA ALA A 76 3.11 -6.81 1.46
C ALA A 76 3.54 -6.25 2.82
N ALA A 77 2.83 -5.24 3.35
CA ALA A 77 3.18 -4.59 4.62
C ALA A 77 2.93 -5.48 5.85
N PHE A 78 1.89 -6.32 5.80
CA PHE A 78 1.53 -7.25 6.87
C PHE A 78 1.96 -8.70 6.56
N ASP A 79 2.71 -8.92 5.48
CA ASP A 79 3.19 -10.23 5.05
C ASP A 79 2.06 -11.28 4.91
N LEU A 80 0.90 -10.88 4.39
CA LEU A 80 -0.28 -11.75 4.36
C LEU A 80 -0.09 -12.93 3.39
N GLY A 81 -0.41 -14.13 3.88
CA GLY A 81 -0.56 -15.32 3.05
C GLY A 81 -1.76 -15.21 2.12
N ASP A 82 -1.89 -16.14 1.16
CA ASP A 82 -2.98 -16.13 0.18
C ASP A 82 -4.35 -16.12 0.87
N THR A 83 -4.50 -16.93 1.92
CA THR A 83 -5.77 -17.05 2.64
C THR A 83 -6.13 -15.78 3.40
N GLY A 84 -5.20 -15.18 4.16
CA GLY A 84 -5.44 -13.89 4.82
C GLY A 84 -5.73 -12.77 3.82
N TYR A 85 -5.04 -12.77 2.68
CA TYR A 85 -5.27 -11.82 1.60
C TYR A 85 -6.68 -11.92 1.00
N GLU A 86 -7.18 -13.13 0.75
CA GLU A 86 -8.56 -13.33 0.25
C GLU A 86 -9.60 -12.85 1.27
N VAL A 87 -9.44 -13.17 2.56
CA VAL A 87 -10.34 -12.69 3.62
C VAL A 87 -10.28 -11.16 3.73
N PHE A 88 -9.10 -10.55 3.59
CA PHE A 88 -8.94 -9.10 3.61
C PHE A 88 -9.70 -8.41 2.47
N LYS A 89 -9.62 -8.94 1.24
CA LYS A 89 -10.39 -8.40 0.11
C LYS A 89 -11.89 -8.42 0.37
N VAL A 90 -12.40 -9.50 0.96
CA VAL A 90 -13.83 -9.57 1.30
C VAL A 90 -14.17 -8.55 2.39
N ALA A 91 -13.38 -8.45 3.46
CA ALA A 91 -13.58 -7.45 4.50
C ALA A 91 -13.59 -6.01 3.94
N LEU A 92 -12.74 -5.72 2.96
CA LEU A 92 -12.70 -4.41 2.29
C LEU A 92 -13.99 -4.13 1.51
N VAL A 93 -14.53 -5.12 0.79
CA VAL A 93 -15.82 -5.00 0.09
C VAL A 93 -16.97 -4.78 1.07
N GLU A 94 -17.01 -5.52 2.18
CA GLU A 94 -18.03 -5.35 3.23
C GLU A 94 -17.96 -3.95 3.85
N TYR A 95 -16.75 -3.47 4.15
CA TYR A 95 -16.53 -2.11 4.65
C TYR A 95 -17.05 -1.04 3.67
N GLN A 96 -16.73 -1.16 2.38
CA GLN A 96 -17.19 -0.23 1.35
C GLN A 96 -18.72 -0.20 1.27
N GLN A 97 -19.37 -1.36 1.38
CA GLN A 97 -20.83 -1.46 1.36
C GLN A 97 -21.47 -0.87 2.62
N ALA A 98 -20.99 -1.24 3.81
CA ALA A 98 -21.49 -0.71 5.08
C ALA A 98 -21.34 0.82 5.16
N LYS A 99 -20.24 1.35 4.63
CA LYS A 99 -19.99 2.79 4.54
C LYS A 99 -21.03 3.52 3.69
N ILE A 100 -21.46 2.95 2.56
CA ILE A 100 -22.50 3.55 1.71
C ILE A 100 -23.82 3.68 2.48
N SER A 101 -24.10 2.75 3.40
CA SER A 101 -25.33 2.74 4.20
C SER A 101 -25.28 3.68 5.42
N ASP A 102 -24.21 3.63 6.23
CA ASP A 102 -24.20 4.24 7.57
C ASP A 102 -23.23 5.43 7.74
N GLY A 103 -22.45 5.78 6.71
CA GLY A 103 -21.57 6.95 6.69
C GLY A 103 -20.32 6.88 7.58
N ASN A 104 -20.31 6.06 8.62
CA ASN A 104 -19.13 5.77 9.45
C ASN A 104 -19.16 4.31 9.96
N CYS A 105 -18.24 3.48 9.47
CA CYS A 105 -18.14 2.06 9.81
C CYS A 105 -16.83 1.82 10.56
N ASP A 106 -16.92 1.57 11.87
CA ASP A 106 -15.78 1.27 12.74
C ASP A 106 -15.57 -0.23 12.97
N SER A 107 -16.56 -1.02 12.59
CA SER A 107 -16.64 -2.46 12.79
C SER A 107 -17.45 -3.12 11.69
N LEU A 108 -17.13 -4.37 11.40
CA LEU A 108 -17.79 -5.18 10.40
C LEU A 108 -18.22 -6.52 10.99
N THR A 109 -19.22 -7.12 10.35
CA THR A 109 -19.65 -8.48 10.64
C THR A 109 -19.10 -9.39 9.55
N LEU A 110 -18.38 -10.46 9.89
CA LEU A 110 -18.00 -11.54 8.97
C LEU A 110 -18.53 -12.85 9.52
N PHE A 111 -19.38 -13.49 8.73
CA PHE A 111 -19.97 -14.78 9.06
C PHE A 111 -19.92 -15.71 7.85
N TYR A 112 -19.46 -16.94 8.09
CA TYR A 112 -19.40 -18.00 7.09
C TYR A 112 -20.52 -19.00 7.31
N SER A 113 -21.34 -19.24 6.30
CA SER A 113 -22.43 -20.24 6.33
C SER A 113 -22.79 -20.70 4.92
N ASP A 114 -23.23 -21.95 4.77
CA ASP A 114 -23.69 -22.50 3.49
C ASP A 114 -22.72 -22.25 2.32
N ASP A 115 -21.43 -22.44 2.55
CA ASP A 115 -20.33 -22.16 1.60
C ASP A 115 -20.31 -20.71 1.08
N LYS A 116 -20.79 -19.77 1.90
CA LYS A 116 -20.88 -18.34 1.61
C LYS A 116 -20.30 -17.52 2.75
N LEU A 117 -19.65 -16.42 2.39
CA LEU A 117 -19.17 -15.41 3.33
C LEU A 117 -20.10 -14.21 3.23
N ASN A 118 -20.76 -13.84 4.33
CA ASN A 118 -21.82 -12.83 4.37
C ASN A 118 -22.92 -13.05 3.31
N GLY A 119 -23.27 -14.32 3.05
CA GLY A 119 -24.26 -14.69 2.05
C GLY A 119 -23.78 -14.57 0.59
N LYS A 120 -22.54 -14.16 0.34
CA LYS A 120 -21.93 -14.11 -1.00
C LYS A 120 -21.14 -15.38 -1.27
N LYS A 121 -21.25 -15.88 -2.49
CA LYS A 121 -20.46 -17.03 -2.95
C LYS A 121 -18.98 -16.70 -2.83
N THR A 122 -18.23 -17.61 -2.24
CA THR A 122 -16.77 -17.51 -2.10
C THR A 122 -16.14 -18.80 -2.60
N GLU A 123 -14.94 -18.70 -3.15
CA GLU A 123 -14.13 -19.87 -3.54
C GLU A 123 -13.42 -20.49 -2.32
N MET A 124 -13.45 -19.82 -1.16
CA MET A 124 -12.86 -20.32 0.08
C MET A 124 -13.82 -21.24 0.83
N ASN A 125 -13.31 -22.35 1.35
CA ASN A 125 -14.03 -23.16 2.34
C ASN A 125 -13.95 -22.52 3.75
N GLU A 126 -14.73 -23.05 4.70
CA GLU A 126 -14.76 -22.55 6.06
C GLU A 126 -13.39 -22.61 6.76
N THR A 127 -12.61 -23.67 6.53
CA THR A 127 -11.26 -23.80 7.14
C THR A 127 -10.30 -22.72 6.64
N GLN A 128 -10.36 -22.41 5.34
CA GLN A 128 -9.60 -21.31 4.74
C GLN A 128 -10.08 -19.98 5.33
N PHE A 129 -11.38 -19.73 5.40
CA PHE A 129 -11.91 -18.52 6.01
C PHE A 129 -11.41 -18.33 7.45
N GLN A 130 -11.53 -19.35 8.30
CA GLN A 130 -11.07 -19.28 9.70
C GLN A 130 -9.55 -19.09 9.80
N GLY A 131 -8.78 -19.75 8.93
CA GLY A 131 -7.33 -19.57 8.85
C GLY A 131 -6.94 -18.14 8.48
N GLY A 132 -7.57 -17.57 7.45
CA GLY A 132 -7.33 -16.20 7.02
C GLY A 132 -7.78 -15.18 8.05
N LEU A 133 -8.94 -15.38 8.68
CA LEU A 133 -9.44 -14.52 9.75
C LEU A 133 -8.48 -14.51 10.95
N LYS A 134 -7.99 -15.68 11.37
CA LYS A 134 -6.99 -15.80 12.44
C LYS A 134 -5.72 -15.04 12.10
N GLU A 135 -5.27 -15.11 10.85
CA GLU A 135 -4.12 -14.36 10.37
C GLU A 135 -4.35 -12.85 10.49
N LEU A 136 -5.49 -12.33 10.00
CA LEU A 136 -5.83 -10.91 10.09
C LEU A 136 -5.89 -10.39 11.53
N LEU A 137 -6.44 -11.20 12.45
CA LEU A 137 -6.47 -10.91 13.88
C LEU A 137 -5.06 -10.86 14.48
N SER A 138 -4.23 -11.87 14.17
CA SER A 138 -2.87 -11.97 14.73
C SER A 138 -1.95 -10.83 14.29
N LYS A 139 -2.23 -10.25 13.11
CA LYS A 139 -1.42 -9.19 12.49
C LYS A 139 -1.99 -7.79 12.71
N GLY A 140 -3.09 -7.65 13.45
CA GLY A 140 -3.69 -6.35 13.76
C GLY A 140 -4.34 -5.66 12.57
N VAL A 141 -4.73 -6.42 11.54
CA VAL A 141 -5.57 -5.90 10.44
C VAL A 141 -7.01 -5.73 10.94
N LEU A 142 -7.48 -6.68 11.74
CA LEU A 142 -8.76 -6.66 12.45
C LEU A 142 -8.53 -6.94 13.94
N SER A 143 -9.51 -6.60 14.78
CA SER A 143 -9.55 -7.04 16.19
C SER A 143 -10.93 -7.59 16.53
N GLN A 144 -11.01 -8.63 17.35
CA GLN A 144 -12.29 -9.18 17.78
C GLN A 144 -13.11 -8.13 18.57
N LYS A 145 -14.39 -8.00 18.27
CA LYS A 145 -15.37 -7.17 19.01
C LYS A 145 -16.38 -8.05 19.76
N ALA A 146 -17.02 -8.96 19.04
CA ALA A 146 -18.02 -9.92 19.53
C ALA A 146 -18.03 -11.13 18.58
N PRO A 147 -18.81 -12.22 18.82
CA PRO A 147 -18.96 -13.28 17.84
C PRO A 147 -19.33 -12.71 16.47
N ASP A 148 -18.60 -13.12 15.43
CA ASP A 148 -18.73 -12.66 14.05
C ASP A 148 -18.57 -11.14 13.82
N GLN A 149 -18.22 -10.35 14.85
CA GLN A 149 -18.00 -8.91 14.75
C GLN A 149 -16.56 -8.53 15.05
N TYR A 150 -16.04 -7.62 14.23
CA TYR A 150 -14.62 -7.25 14.23
C TYR A 150 -14.46 -5.74 14.13
N TRP A 151 -13.62 -5.16 15.00
CA TRP A 151 -13.14 -3.78 14.88
C TRP A 151 -12.18 -3.66 13.70
N LEU A 152 -12.28 -2.54 13.00
CA LEU A 152 -11.44 -2.21 11.85
C LEU A 152 -10.22 -1.40 12.26
N ASN A 153 -9.05 -1.76 11.71
CA ASN A 153 -7.91 -0.86 11.74
C ASN A 153 -8.16 0.32 10.79
N GLN A 154 -8.50 1.48 11.36
CA GLN A 154 -8.84 2.69 10.61
C GLN A 154 -7.69 3.23 9.74
N ALA A 155 -6.45 2.79 9.96
CA ALA A 155 -5.34 3.10 9.05
C ALA A 155 -5.41 2.32 7.73
N LEU A 156 -6.10 1.17 7.71
CA LEU A 156 -6.27 0.29 6.56
C LEU A 156 -7.65 0.45 5.92
N PHE A 157 -8.67 0.70 6.74
CA PHE A 157 -10.07 0.89 6.33
C PHE A 157 -10.44 2.37 6.49
N PHE A 158 -10.14 3.19 5.49
CA PHE A 158 -10.29 4.65 5.58
C PHE A 158 -11.11 5.24 4.42
N ASN A 159 -11.64 6.45 4.63
CA ASN A 159 -12.51 7.20 3.70
C ASN A 159 -11.73 8.22 2.84
N GLY A 160 -10.47 7.92 2.51
CA GLY A 160 -9.62 8.82 1.74
C GLY A 160 -9.64 8.50 0.25
N SER A 161 -9.32 9.49 -0.58
CA SER A 161 -9.14 9.33 -2.03
C SER A 161 -7.71 8.91 -2.44
N GLY A 162 -6.82 8.69 -1.46
CA GLY A 162 -5.42 8.35 -1.71
C GLY A 162 -4.83 7.50 -0.61
N VAL A 163 -3.92 6.59 -0.99
CA VAL A 163 -3.09 5.80 -0.08
C VAL A 163 -1.63 6.12 -0.36
N ILE A 164 -0.82 6.26 0.71
CA ILE A 164 0.63 6.36 0.59
C ILE A 164 1.23 5.12 1.22
N LEU A 165 1.86 4.27 0.40
CA LEU A 165 2.60 3.11 0.84
C LEU A 165 4.09 3.45 0.80
N ILE A 166 4.73 3.52 1.96
CA ILE A 166 6.16 3.82 2.07
C ILE A 166 6.90 2.51 2.38
N LYS A 167 7.76 2.08 1.45
CA LYS A 167 8.70 0.99 1.70
C LYS A 167 10.12 1.55 1.76
N GLU A 168 10.72 1.53 2.94
CA GLU A 168 12.08 2.02 3.14
C GLU A 168 13.10 0.87 3.09
N TYR A 169 14.10 0.98 2.21
CA TYR A 169 15.25 0.06 2.20
C TYR A 169 16.43 0.75 2.88
N ARG A 170 16.88 0.19 4.01
CA ARG A 170 18.09 0.67 4.71
C ARG A 170 19.25 -0.26 4.45
N LEU A 171 20.39 0.31 4.06
CA LEU A 171 21.64 -0.43 4.08
C LEU A 171 21.97 -0.75 5.53
N LEU A 172 21.99 -2.04 5.87
CA LEU A 172 22.57 -2.47 7.13
C LEU A 172 24.07 -2.15 7.12
N PRO A 173 24.61 -1.60 8.22
CA PRO A 173 26.03 -1.34 8.34
C PRO A 173 26.81 -2.65 8.19
N ALA A 174 28.01 -2.58 7.61
CA ALA A 174 28.76 -3.74 7.18
C ALA A 174 29.06 -4.76 8.30
N ASN A 175 29.07 -4.31 9.55
CA ASN A 175 29.29 -5.12 10.75
C ASN A 175 28.10 -6.01 11.16
N LEU A 176 26.93 -5.87 10.54
CA LEU A 176 25.72 -6.68 10.82
C LEU A 176 25.38 -7.69 9.72
N ARG A 177 26.24 -7.86 8.70
CA ARG A 177 25.97 -8.75 7.57
C ARG A 177 26.45 -10.20 7.76
N ASN A 178 27.13 -10.49 8.87
CA ASN A 178 27.73 -11.79 9.20
C ASN A 178 27.27 -12.30 10.58
N VAL A 179 25.96 -12.43 10.79
CA VAL A 179 25.38 -13.21 11.91
C VAL A 179 24.31 -14.11 11.35
#